data_AF-A0A8J2WPM7-F1
#
_entry.id   AF-A0A8J2WPM7-F1
#
_cell.length_a   1.000
_cell.length_b   1.000
_cell.length_c   1.000
_cell.angle_alpha   90.00
_cell.angle_beta   90.00
_cell.angle_gamma   90.00
#
_symmetry.space_group_name_H-M   'P 1'
#
loop_
_entity.id
_entity.type
_entity.pdbx_description
1 polymer ?
#
loop_
_entity_poly.entity_id
_entity_poly.type
_entity_poly.pdbx_seq_one_letter_code
_entity_poly.pdbx_strand_id
1 'polypeptide(L)'
;MHDLVWLLALLGAAHSTSALRQPRINAAHKTSVRAAPGGDDAASLFAEAARLRREAAEAERDFAPATEATTEAPAARPGLSVVLPIARPDWSVEDTECFFEPRSDGSAQLIKFEVEVPCGVILQESDDAGGRPIVVVGAVGEGSNAEAAGLRPGDILRATSAVRQQMEMPTWQLLGGGIGRPKTFRFIFGADLDAKPARDFEEVLGAVGSNRLDPQGRPAILVVERPA
;
A
#
# COMPACT_ATOMS: atom_id res chain seq x y z
N MET A 1 -6.25 -57.99 20.52
CA MET A 1 -5.79 -58.30 21.89
C MET A 1 -4.92 -57.12 22.34
N HIS A 2 -5.56 -56.19 23.06
CA HIS A 2 -5.03 -55.17 24.00
C HIS A 2 -4.09 -54.08 23.45
N ASP A 3 -4.57 -52.84 23.27
CA ASP A 3 -4.88 -51.79 24.27
C ASP A 3 -3.64 -51.00 24.68
N LEU A 4 -3.67 -49.67 24.51
CA LEU A 4 -3.32 -48.71 25.58
C LEU A 4 -3.62 -47.26 25.16
N VAL A 5 -4.85 -46.86 25.48
CA VAL A 5 -5.25 -45.49 25.78
C VAL A 5 -4.64 -45.09 27.13
N TRP A 6 -4.06 -43.90 27.24
CA TRP A 6 -4.01 -43.17 28.51
C TRP A 6 -4.36 -41.71 28.31
N LEU A 7 -5.55 -41.39 28.83
CA LEU A 7 -6.00 -40.08 29.25
C LEU A 7 -5.56 -39.90 30.72
N LEU A 8 -4.92 -38.79 31.08
CA LEU A 8 -4.98 -38.31 32.46
C LEU A 8 -4.79 -36.80 32.53
N ALA A 9 -5.86 -36.14 32.95
CA ALA A 9 -5.91 -34.76 33.35
C ALA A 9 -5.30 -34.58 34.75
N LEU A 10 -4.68 -33.43 35.00
CA LEU A 10 -4.54 -32.86 36.34
C LEU A 10 -4.56 -31.33 36.26
N LEU A 11 -5.63 -30.76 36.81
CA LEU A 11 -5.76 -29.36 37.20
C LEU A 11 -4.78 -29.02 38.34
N GLY A 12 -4.32 -27.77 38.39
CA GLY A 12 -3.70 -27.21 39.59
C GLY A 12 -3.05 -25.85 39.36
N ALA A 13 -3.84 -24.78 39.51
CA ALA A 13 -3.41 -23.40 39.46
C ALA A 13 -2.48 -23.01 40.63
N ALA A 14 -1.46 -22.20 40.38
CA ALA A 14 -0.98 -21.16 41.29
C ALA A 14 -0.04 -20.16 40.59
N HIS A 15 -0.58 -18.97 40.33
CA HIS A 15 0.02 -17.63 40.44
C HIS A 15 1.54 -17.48 40.30
N SER A 16 1.97 -16.89 39.18
CA SER A 16 3.13 -15.98 39.17
C SER A 16 2.77 -14.73 38.36
N THR A 17 2.43 -13.68 39.10
CA THR A 17 2.31 -12.32 38.62
C THR A 17 3.69 -11.80 38.21
N SER A 18 3.89 -11.52 36.92
CA SER A 18 5.00 -10.67 36.50
C SER A 18 4.62 -9.84 35.27
N ALA A 19 4.34 -8.57 35.57
CA ALA A 19 4.52 -7.38 34.76
C ALA A 19 4.19 -7.47 33.25
N LEU A 20 2.95 -7.09 32.93
CA LEU A 20 2.60 -6.44 31.67
C LEU A 20 3.57 -5.28 31.42
N ARG A 21 4.55 -5.49 30.54
CA ARG A 21 5.38 -4.42 30.00
C ARG A 21 4.55 -3.68 28.97
N GLN A 22 3.76 -2.72 29.44
CA GLN A 22 3.08 -1.76 28.58
C GLN A 22 4.12 -1.10 27.66
N PRO A 23 3.89 -1.02 26.34
CA PRO A 23 4.64 -0.07 25.53
C PRO A 23 4.34 1.31 26.11
N ARG A 24 5.40 2.00 26.55
CA ARG A 24 5.32 3.42 26.88
C ARG A 24 4.97 4.16 25.60
N ILE A 25 3.68 4.37 25.39
CA ILE A 25 3.17 5.38 24.48
C ILE A 25 3.69 6.69 25.07
N ASN A 26 4.72 7.28 24.45
CA ASN A 26 5.09 8.66 24.72
C ASN A 26 3.87 9.51 24.37
N ALA A 27 3.09 9.83 25.40
CA ALA A 27 1.96 10.72 25.35
C ALA A 27 2.48 12.14 25.16
N ALA A 28 2.70 12.55 23.91
CA ALA A 28 2.93 13.96 23.58
C ALA A 28 2.63 14.26 22.10
N HIS A 29 1.45 13.91 21.61
CA HIS A 29 0.74 14.74 20.62
C HIS A 29 -0.76 14.53 20.83
N LYS A 30 -1.26 15.04 21.95
CA LYS A 30 -2.68 15.40 22.03
C LYS A 30 -2.85 16.58 21.09
N THR A 31 -3.27 16.32 19.87
CA THR A 31 -3.97 17.34 19.09
C THR A 31 -5.31 17.56 19.78
N SER A 32 -5.30 18.34 20.87
CA SER A 32 -6.53 18.82 21.46
C SER A 32 -7.12 19.77 20.44
N VAL A 33 -8.14 19.31 19.70
CA VAL A 33 -9.10 20.24 19.13
C VAL A 33 -9.82 20.86 20.33
N ARG A 34 -9.25 21.94 20.87
CA ARG A 34 -9.97 22.81 21.79
C ARG A 34 -11.13 23.36 20.98
N ALA A 35 -12.36 23.13 21.46
CA ALA A 35 -13.50 23.88 20.98
C ALA A 35 -13.15 25.37 21.08
N ALA A 36 -13.28 26.08 19.96
CA ALA A 36 -13.02 27.51 19.90
C ALA A 36 -13.88 28.22 20.96
N PRO A 37 -13.33 29.16 21.76
CA PRO A 37 -14.19 30.09 22.48
C PRO A 37 -14.94 30.89 21.42
N GLY A 38 -16.27 30.88 21.49
CA GLY A 38 -17.14 31.56 20.54
C GLY A 38 -16.75 33.03 20.38
N GLY A 39 -16.24 33.37 19.20
CA GLY A 39 -16.17 34.73 18.68
C GLY A 39 -16.87 34.71 17.33
N ASP A 40 -18.11 35.16 17.27
CA ASP A 40 -18.90 35.30 16.03
C ASP A 40 -18.44 36.50 15.19
N ASP A 41 -17.13 36.68 15.01
CA ASP A 41 -16.57 37.71 14.14
C ASP A 41 -15.74 37.07 13.01
N ALA A 42 -16.14 37.33 11.77
CA ALA A 42 -15.47 36.79 10.59
C ALA A 42 -13.96 37.09 10.60
N ALA A 43 -13.55 38.20 11.21
CA ALA A 43 -12.15 38.59 11.37
C ALA A 43 -11.32 37.57 12.17
N SER A 44 -11.85 36.97 13.25
CA SER A 44 -11.13 35.96 14.03
C SER A 44 -10.98 34.65 13.27
N LEU A 45 -11.99 34.25 12.49
CA LEU A 45 -11.93 33.08 11.62
C LEU A 45 -10.90 33.24 10.50
N PHE A 46 -10.82 34.43 9.88
CA PHE A 46 -9.79 34.73 8.88
C PHE A 46 -8.39 34.76 9.50
N ALA A 47 -8.24 35.27 10.72
CA ALA A 47 -6.97 35.26 11.45
C ALA A 47 -6.52 33.83 11.79
N GLU A 48 -7.43 32.97 12.23
CA GLU A 48 -7.15 31.57 12.53
C GLU A 48 -6.81 30.78 11.27
N ALA A 49 -7.56 30.99 10.18
CA ALA A 49 -7.25 30.36 8.89
C ALA A 49 -5.91 30.83 8.31
N ALA A 50 -5.50 32.08 8.58
CA ALA A 50 -4.17 32.58 8.21
C ALA A 50 -3.05 31.99 9.11
N ARG A 51 -3.35 31.68 10.38
CA ARG A 51 -2.42 30.96 11.26
C ARG A 51 -2.20 29.52 10.78
N LEU A 52 -3.28 28.78 10.54
CA LEU A 52 -3.22 27.40 10.08
C LEU A 52 -2.52 27.24 8.71
N ARG A 53 -2.69 28.20 7.79
CA ARG A 53 -1.96 28.20 6.52
C ARG A 53 -0.45 28.40 6.71
N ARG A 54 -0.03 29.19 7.70
CA ARG A 54 1.39 29.37 8.03
C ARG A 54 1.96 28.12 8.67
N GLU A 55 1.25 27.53 9.63
CA GLU A 55 1.65 26.26 10.26
C GLU A 55 1.74 25.12 9.24
N ALA A 56 0.79 25.03 8.30
CA ALA A 56 0.84 24.04 7.22
C ALA A 56 2.01 24.29 6.24
N ALA A 57 2.28 25.54 5.87
CA ALA A 57 3.41 25.89 5.00
C ALA A 57 4.76 25.67 5.69
N GLU A 58 4.84 25.81 7.01
CA GLU A 58 6.03 25.49 7.81
C GLU A 58 6.22 23.97 7.92
N ALA A 59 5.15 23.20 8.15
CA ALA A 59 5.21 21.73 8.14
C ALA A 59 5.57 21.16 6.75
N GLU A 60 5.11 21.82 5.68
CA GLU A 60 5.44 21.45 4.30
C GLU A 60 6.89 21.81 3.94
N ARG A 61 7.50 22.80 4.60
CA ARG A 61 8.94 23.12 4.50
C ARG A 61 9.81 22.12 5.26
N ASP A 62 9.37 21.63 6.40
CA ASP A 62 10.07 20.58 7.14
C ASP A 62 9.96 19.21 6.45
N PHE A 63 8.98 19.04 5.56
CA PHE A 63 8.80 17.86 4.69
C PHE A 63 9.23 18.11 3.24
N ALA A 64 9.72 19.30 2.91
CA ALA A 64 10.24 19.58 1.57
C ALA A 64 11.55 18.79 1.41
N PRO A 65 11.62 17.81 0.49
CA PRO A 65 12.90 17.23 0.15
C PRO A 65 13.78 18.38 -0.35
N ALA A 66 14.99 18.49 0.19
CA ALA A 66 16.00 19.39 -0.34
C ALA A 66 16.09 19.14 -1.85
N THR A 67 15.67 20.12 -2.65
CA THR A 67 15.80 20.08 -4.10
C THR A 67 17.26 20.30 -4.46
N GLU A 68 18.08 19.29 -4.19
CA GLU A 68 19.34 19.11 -4.90
C GLU A 68 18.98 18.68 -6.31
N ALA A 69 18.86 19.68 -7.18
CA ALA A 69 18.89 19.51 -8.62
C ALA A 69 20.27 19.02 -9.02
N THR A 70 20.53 17.73 -8.81
CA THR A 70 21.58 17.01 -9.51
C THR A 70 20.91 16.35 -10.70
N THR A 71 20.86 17.08 -11.82
CA THR A 71 20.56 16.51 -13.14
C THR A 71 21.76 15.70 -13.58
N GLU A 72 21.99 14.58 -12.90
CA GLU A 72 22.83 13.51 -13.39
C GLU A 72 21.88 12.32 -13.55
N ALA A 73 21.48 12.05 -14.79
CA ALA A 73 20.72 10.86 -15.10
C ALA A 73 21.48 9.68 -14.50
N PRO A 74 20.91 8.92 -13.55
CA PRO A 74 21.61 7.80 -12.96
C PRO A 74 22.03 6.89 -14.10
N ALA A 75 23.34 6.63 -14.20
CA ALA A 75 23.90 5.74 -15.20
C ALA A 75 23.02 4.48 -15.26
N ALA A 76 22.55 4.15 -16.46
CA ALA A 76 21.59 3.07 -16.68
C ALA A 76 22.13 1.78 -16.06
N ARG A 77 21.67 1.48 -14.84
CA ARG A 77 21.69 0.12 -14.33
C ARG A 77 20.81 -0.68 -15.30
N PRO A 78 21.13 -1.93 -15.62
CA PRO A 78 20.26 -2.80 -16.41
C PRO A 78 19.03 -3.17 -15.56
N GLY A 79 18.18 -2.18 -15.28
CA GLY A 79 16.92 -2.34 -14.59
C GLY A 79 15.88 -2.88 -15.56
N LEU A 80 14.88 -3.56 -15.01
CA LEU A 80 13.72 -3.97 -15.79
C LEU A 80 12.76 -2.79 -15.91
N SER A 81 12.16 -2.57 -17.08
CA SER A 81 11.18 -1.51 -17.26
C SER A 81 9.85 -2.03 -17.80
N VAL A 82 8.78 -1.30 -17.48
CA VAL A 82 7.43 -1.57 -17.95
C VAL A 82 6.61 -0.28 -17.95
N VAL A 83 5.76 -0.10 -18.97
CA VAL A 83 4.86 1.06 -19.06
C VAL A 83 3.59 0.78 -18.27
N LEU A 84 3.27 1.65 -17.32
CA LEU A 84 2.12 1.52 -16.42
C LEU A 84 1.26 2.79 -16.43
N PRO A 85 -0.07 2.65 -16.27
CA PRO A 85 -0.96 3.80 -16.14
C PRO A 85 -0.83 4.40 -14.74
N ILE A 86 0.08 5.37 -14.59
CA ILE A 86 0.36 6.03 -13.32
C ILE A 86 -0.57 7.23 -13.18
N ALA A 87 -1.25 7.29 -12.04
CA ALA A 87 -2.13 8.39 -11.76
C ALA A 87 -1.38 9.55 -11.08
N ARG A 88 -1.58 10.76 -11.62
CA ARG A 88 -0.95 12.00 -11.18
C ARG A 88 -1.72 12.63 -10.00
N PRO A 89 -1.14 13.63 -9.29
CA PRO A 89 -1.83 14.32 -8.19
C PRO A 89 -3.12 15.04 -8.58
N ASP A 90 -3.28 15.38 -9.86
CA ASP A 90 -4.49 15.98 -10.44
C ASP A 90 -5.53 14.93 -10.89
N TRP A 91 -5.28 13.65 -10.58
CA TRP A 91 -6.10 12.50 -10.94
C TRP A 91 -6.13 12.13 -12.42
N SER A 92 -5.33 12.80 -13.25
CA SER A 92 -5.07 12.32 -14.61
C SER A 92 -4.26 11.01 -14.57
N VAL A 93 -4.41 10.19 -15.60
CA VAL A 93 -3.66 8.92 -15.73
C VAL A 93 -2.78 9.03 -16.96
N GLU A 94 -1.51 8.71 -16.78
CA GLU A 94 -0.49 8.79 -17.83
C GLU A 94 0.31 7.50 -17.88
N ASP A 95 0.48 6.97 -19.09
CA ASP A 95 1.35 5.83 -19.34
C ASP A 95 2.81 6.24 -19.11
N THR A 96 3.40 5.73 -18.03
CA THR A 96 4.73 6.09 -17.56
C THR A 96 5.62 4.86 -17.54
N GLU A 97 6.82 4.96 -18.13
CA GLU A 97 7.84 3.93 -18.01
C GLU A 97 8.35 3.89 -16.56
N CYS A 98 8.16 2.73 -15.93
CA CYS A 98 8.54 2.48 -14.55
C CYS A 98 9.71 1.50 -14.52
N PHE A 99 10.71 1.80 -13.71
CA PHE A 99 11.94 1.01 -13.60
C PHE A 99 11.96 0.24 -12.27
N PHE A 100 12.39 -1.01 -12.33
CA PHE A 100 12.50 -1.90 -11.19
C PHE A 100 13.90 -2.50 -11.14
N GLU A 101 14.53 -2.46 -9.97
CA GLU A 101 15.75 -3.22 -9.75
C GLU A 101 15.39 -4.72 -9.71
N PRO A 102 16.11 -5.59 -10.46
CA PRO A 102 15.88 -7.03 -10.41
C PRO A 102 15.98 -7.59 -8.99
N ARG A 103 15.11 -8.54 -8.66
CA ARG A 103 15.13 -9.29 -7.40
C ARG A 103 15.70 -10.70 -7.56
N SER A 104 15.79 -11.20 -8.78
CA SER A 104 16.43 -12.47 -9.10
C SER A 104 17.89 -12.30 -9.54
N ASP A 105 18.71 -13.31 -9.24
CA ASP A 105 20.17 -13.31 -9.49
C ASP A 105 20.55 -13.58 -10.96
N GLY A 106 19.57 -13.72 -11.84
CA GLY A 106 19.74 -14.13 -13.23
C GLY A 106 19.13 -13.16 -14.24
N SER A 107 19.05 -13.60 -15.50
CA SER A 107 18.22 -12.90 -16.47
C SER A 107 16.76 -12.98 -16.03
N ALA A 108 16.10 -11.83 -16.00
CA ALA A 108 14.71 -11.74 -15.60
C ALA A 108 13.95 -10.91 -16.64
N GLN A 109 12.64 -11.15 -16.72
CA GLN A 109 11.74 -10.32 -17.50
C GLN A 109 10.69 -9.71 -16.59
N LEU A 110 10.41 -8.42 -16.77
CA LEU A 110 9.27 -7.78 -16.15
C LEU A 110 8.08 -7.83 -17.10
N ILE A 111 6.96 -8.35 -16.63
CA ILE A 111 5.77 -8.63 -17.44
C ILE A 111 4.57 -7.95 -16.80
N LYS A 112 3.83 -7.16 -17.58
CA LYS A 112 2.53 -6.62 -17.19
C LYS A 112 1.44 -7.60 -17.64
N PHE A 113 0.72 -8.16 -16.68
CA PHE A 113 -0.50 -8.91 -16.93
C PHE A 113 -1.73 -8.06 -16.61
N GLU A 114 -2.75 -8.17 -17.46
CA GLU A 114 -4.09 -7.67 -17.20
C GLU A 114 -4.97 -8.89 -16.93
N VAL A 115 -5.41 -9.05 -15.68
CA VAL A 115 -6.05 -10.27 -15.17
C VAL A 115 -7.46 -9.94 -14.71
N GLU A 116 -8.44 -10.61 -15.30
CA GLU A 116 -9.85 -10.45 -14.90
C GLU A 116 -10.05 -10.83 -13.43
N VAL A 117 -10.89 -10.06 -12.72
CA VAL A 117 -11.20 -10.28 -11.30
C VAL A 117 -12.44 -11.19 -11.19
N PRO A 118 -12.43 -12.26 -10.36
CA PRO A 118 -11.37 -12.67 -9.43
C PRO A 118 -10.16 -13.31 -10.14
N CYS A 119 -8.94 -12.96 -9.69
CA CYS A 119 -7.72 -13.39 -10.38
C CYS A 119 -7.47 -14.91 -10.26
N GLY A 120 -7.71 -15.51 -9.09
CA GLY A 120 -7.42 -16.94 -8.84
C GLY A 120 -5.92 -17.25 -8.65
N VAL A 121 -5.24 -16.41 -7.86
CA VAL A 121 -3.82 -16.54 -7.52
C VAL A 121 -3.63 -16.64 -6.01
N ILE A 122 -2.66 -17.44 -5.57
CA ILE A 122 -2.18 -17.51 -4.18
C ILE A 122 -0.83 -16.82 -4.14
N LEU A 123 -0.72 -15.78 -3.31
CA LEU A 123 0.53 -15.07 -3.05
C LEU A 123 1.14 -15.55 -1.73
N GLN A 124 2.45 -15.54 -1.66
CA GLN A 124 3.23 -15.92 -0.49
C GLN A 124 4.35 -14.93 -0.27
N GLU A 125 4.70 -14.69 0.99
CA GLU A 125 5.94 -14.00 1.36
C GLU A 125 7.10 -15.00 1.29
N SER A 126 8.22 -14.54 0.74
CA SER A 126 9.47 -15.29 0.62
C SER A 126 10.64 -14.30 0.73
N ASP A 127 11.86 -14.82 0.78
CA ASP A 127 13.06 -14.02 0.61
C ASP A 127 13.64 -14.22 -0.80
N ASP A 128 14.24 -13.16 -1.35
CA ASP A 128 15.11 -13.27 -2.52
C ASP A 128 16.46 -13.89 -2.14
N ALA A 129 17.33 -14.13 -3.12
CA ALA A 129 18.64 -14.74 -2.87
C ALA A 129 19.56 -13.89 -1.98
N GLY A 130 19.31 -12.58 -1.91
CA GLY A 130 19.98 -11.64 -1.01
C GLY A 130 19.36 -11.56 0.39
N GLY A 131 18.33 -12.37 0.69
CA GLY A 131 17.62 -12.36 1.97
C GLY A 131 16.67 -11.17 2.14
N ARG A 132 16.28 -10.50 1.04
CA ARG A 132 15.32 -9.39 1.09
C ARG A 132 13.90 -9.94 0.89
N PRO A 133 12.91 -9.46 1.66
CA PRO A 133 11.55 -9.96 1.57
C PRO A 133 10.93 -9.61 0.22
N ILE A 134 10.23 -10.56 -0.38
CA ILE A 134 9.54 -10.46 -1.67
C ILE A 134 8.19 -11.16 -1.61
N VAL A 135 7.29 -10.77 -2.51
CA VAL A 135 6.01 -11.43 -2.70
C VAL A 135 6.07 -12.29 -3.95
N VAL A 136 5.83 -13.59 -3.80
CA VAL A 136 5.87 -14.56 -4.90
C VAL A 136 4.51 -15.16 -5.17
N VAL A 137 4.26 -15.53 -6.42
CA VAL A 137 3.12 -16.36 -6.79
C VAL A 137 3.40 -17.77 -6.30
N GLY A 138 2.74 -18.20 -5.23
CA GLY A 138 2.87 -19.54 -4.67
C GLY A 138 2.10 -20.58 -5.48
N ALA A 139 0.91 -20.23 -5.95
CA ALA A 139 0.10 -21.09 -6.81
C ALA A 139 -0.84 -20.28 -7.71
N VAL A 140 -1.22 -20.88 -8.82
CA VAL A 140 -2.23 -20.37 -9.75
C VAL A 140 -3.32 -21.44 -9.85
N GLY A 141 -4.59 -21.04 -9.73
CA GLY A 141 -5.71 -21.98 -9.81
C GLY A 141 -5.91 -22.49 -11.25
N GLU A 142 -6.19 -23.78 -11.40
CA GLU A 142 -6.56 -24.37 -12.69
C GLU A 142 -7.88 -23.74 -13.20
N GLY A 143 -7.91 -23.37 -14.48
CA GLY A 143 -9.03 -22.66 -15.11
C GLY A 143 -9.22 -21.22 -14.64
N SER A 144 -8.28 -20.65 -13.88
CA SER A 144 -8.40 -19.29 -13.35
C SER A 144 -8.08 -18.21 -14.38
N ASN A 145 -8.52 -16.98 -14.10
CA ASN A 145 -8.18 -15.81 -14.91
C ASN A 145 -6.66 -15.54 -14.90
N ALA A 146 -5.97 -15.82 -13.79
CA ALA A 146 -4.51 -15.71 -13.69
C ALA A 146 -3.80 -16.75 -14.57
N GLU A 147 -4.31 -17.99 -14.62
CA GLU A 147 -3.79 -19.02 -15.55
C GLU A 147 -3.99 -18.59 -16.99
N ALA A 148 -5.21 -18.13 -17.35
CA ALA A 148 -5.53 -17.65 -18.69
C ALA A 148 -4.66 -16.45 -19.12
N ALA A 149 -4.30 -15.58 -18.18
CA ALA A 149 -3.37 -14.47 -18.42
C ALA A 149 -1.90 -14.93 -18.55
N GLY A 150 -1.56 -16.13 -18.10
CA GLY A 150 -0.22 -16.70 -18.19
C GLY A 150 0.68 -16.41 -16.97
N LEU A 151 0.10 -16.08 -15.82
CA LEU A 151 0.84 -16.07 -14.55
C LEU A 151 1.30 -17.48 -14.19
N ARG A 152 2.44 -17.58 -13.50
CA ARG A 152 3.04 -18.86 -13.12
C ARG A 152 3.48 -18.84 -11.66
N PRO A 153 3.46 -19.99 -10.96
CA PRO A 153 4.16 -20.14 -9.70
C PRO A 153 5.64 -19.76 -9.85
N GLY A 154 6.18 -19.04 -8.86
CA GLY A 154 7.55 -18.52 -8.85
C GLY A 154 7.69 -17.10 -9.44
N ASP A 155 6.68 -16.55 -10.11
CA ASP A 155 6.67 -15.15 -10.51
C ASP A 155 6.74 -14.24 -9.26
N ILE A 156 7.61 -13.23 -9.28
CA ILE A 156 7.77 -12.27 -8.18
C ILE A 156 6.87 -11.06 -8.45
N LEU A 157 5.88 -10.80 -7.60
CA LEU A 157 5.00 -9.64 -7.74
C LEU A 157 5.77 -8.36 -7.42
N ARG A 158 5.85 -7.44 -8.38
CA ARG A 158 6.56 -6.16 -8.26
C ARG A 158 5.63 -4.96 -8.12
N ALA A 159 4.45 -5.02 -8.73
CA ALA A 159 3.39 -4.03 -8.56
C ALA A 159 2.02 -4.61 -8.91
N THR A 160 0.96 -3.98 -8.43
CA THR A 160 -0.42 -4.27 -8.81
C THR A 160 -1.21 -2.99 -8.96
N SER A 161 -2.27 -2.99 -9.79
CA SER A 161 -3.28 -1.96 -9.61
C SER A 161 -3.98 -2.13 -8.27
N ALA A 162 -4.38 -1.02 -7.66
CA ALA A 162 -5.14 -0.99 -6.44
C ALA A 162 -6.27 0.03 -6.56
N VAL A 163 -7.32 -0.20 -5.80
CA VAL A 163 -8.52 0.63 -5.78
C VAL A 163 -8.75 1.09 -4.35
N ARG A 164 -8.85 2.40 -4.16
CA ARG A 164 -9.20 3.01 -2.86
C ARG A 164 -10.45 3.84 -2.99
N GLN A 165 -11.26 3.83 -1.94
CA GLN A 165 -12.40 4.71 -1.80
C GLN A 165 -11.98 5.91 -0.95
N GLN A 166 -12.12 7.12 -1.48
CA GLN A 166 -11.81 8.36 -0.78
C GLN A 166 -13.05 9.24 -0.74
N MET A 167 -13.22 9.99 0.36
CA MET A 167 -14.26 11.03 0.41
C MET A 167 -13.74 12.28 -0.29
N GLU A 168 -14.45 12.71 -1.33
CA GLU A 168 -14.22 14.02 -1.94
C GLU A 168 -15.17 15.03 -1.28
N MET A 169 -14.61 16.11 -0.71
CA MET A 169 -15.37 17.25 -0.19
C MET A 169 -15.11 18.47 -1.07
N PRO A 170 -15.95 18.75 -2.09
CA PRO A 170 -15.85 19.97 -2.85
C PRO A 170 -15.89 21.19 -1.93
N THR A 171 -15.06 22.20 -2.20
CA THR A 171 -14.90 23.40 -1.35
C THR A 171 -16.23 24.07 -0.99
N TRP A 172 -17.21 24.06 -1.90
CA TRP A 172 -18.54 24.61 -1.64
C TRP A 172 -19.35 23.81 -0.59
N GLN A 173 -19.15 22.49 -0.50
CA GLN A 173 -19.79 21.66 0.51
C GLN A 173 -19.18 21.87 1.90
N LEU A 174 -17.90 22.25 1.98
CA LEU A 174 -17.29 22.67 3.25
C LEU A 174 -17.90 23.97 3.79
N LEU A 175 -18.32 24.87 2.90
CA LEU A 175 -18.95 26.15 3.27
C LEU A 175 -20.46 26.03 3.54
N GLY A 176 -21.15 25.17 2.80
CA GLY A 176 -22.61 25.01 2.86
C GLY A 176 -23.12 23.85 3.73
N GLY A 177 -22.23 23.09 4.40
CA GLY A 177 -22.62 21.96 5.24
C GLY A 177 -23.01 20.68 4.49
N GLY A 178 -22.39 20.41 3.34
CA GLY A 178 -22.64 19.20 2.54
C GLY A 178 -21.87 17.96 3.02
N ILE A 179 -22.47 16.78 2.86
CA ILE A 179 -21.80 15.49 3.08
C ILE A 179 -20.95 15.16 1.86
N GLY A 180 -19.66 14.85 2.07
CA GLY A 180 -18.74 14.46 1.00
C GLY A 180 -19.23 13.24 0.22
N ARG A 181 -18.79 13.12 -1.04
CA ARG A 181 -19.18 12.00 -1.90
C ARG A 181 -18.06 10.95 -1.92
N PRO A 182 -18.36 9.65 -1.74
CA PRO A 182 -17.38 8.60 -1.98
C PRO A 182 -16.98 8.62 -3.45
N LYS A 183 -15.68 8.65 -3.70
CA LYS A 183 -15.09 8.47 -5.01
C LYS A 183 -14.10 7.32 -4.96
N THR A 184 -14.18 6.47 -5.96
CA THR A 184 -13.26 5.36 -6.12
C THR A 184 -12.13 5.80 -7.05
N PHE A 185 -10.90 5.55 -6.63
CA PHE A 185 -9.72 5.87 -7.41
C PHE A 185 -8.84 4.64 -7.56
N ARG A 186 -8.34 4.44 -8.79
CA ARG A 186 -7.47 3.35 -9.17
C ARG A 186 -6.06 3.89 -9.45
N PHE A 187 -5.06 3.23 -8.90
CA PHE A 187 -3.65 3.60 -9.03
C PHE A 187 -2.77 2.35 -9.04
N ILE A 188 -1.48 2.51 -9.31
CA ILE A 188 -0.49 1.43 -9.21
C ILE A 188 0.14 1.44 -7.81
N PHE A 189 0.15 0.28 -7.19
CA PHE A 189 0.73 0.00 -5.89
C PHE A 189 1.96 -0.91 -6.07
N GLY A 190 3.14 -0.46 -5.64
CA GLY A 190 4.36 -1.29 -5.63
C GLY A 190 4.28 -2.41 -4.60
N ALA A 191 4.76 -3.60 -4.92
CA ALA A 191 4.68 -4.77 -4.05
C ALA A 191 5.99 -5.08 -3.29
N ASP A 192 7.05 -4.31 -3.55
CA ASP A 192 8.33 -4.46 -2.84
C ASP A 192 8.15 -4.11 -1.35
N LEU A 193 8.40 -5.09 -0.48
CA LEU A 193 8.18 -4.99 0.97
C LEU A 193 9.24 -4.09 1.66
N ASP A 194 10.44 -4.04 1.09
CA ASP A 194 11.56 -3.19 1.52
C ASP A 194 11.54 -1.79 0.88
N ALA A 195 10.42 -1.39 0.24
CA ALA A 195 10.23 -0.03 -0.25
C ALA A 195 10.32 1.01 0.89
N LYS A 196 10.39 2.30 0.54
CA LYS A 196 10.35 3.40 1.51
C LYS A 196 9.11 4.27 1.26
N PRO A 197 8.14 4.34 2.19
CA PRO A 197 8.06 3.58 3.44
C PRO A 197 7.90 2.06 3.19
N ALA A 198 8.33 1.26 4.18
CA ALA A 198 8.21 -0.20 4.13
C ALA A 198 6.73 -0.59 4.05
N ARG A 199 6.46 -1.66 3.32
CA ARG A 199 5.13 -2.23 3.14
C ARG A 199 5.09 -3.59 3.79
N ASP A 200 3.94 -3.98 4.30
CA ASP A 200 3.74 -5.35 4.77
C ASP A 200 3.00 -6.20 3.73
N PHE A 201 3.09 -7.52 3.89
CA PHE A 201 2.46 -8.47 2.98
C PHE A 201 0.94 -8.29 2.92
N GLU A 202 0.30 -7.95 4.05
CA GLU A 202 -1.15 -7.75 4.14
C GLU A 202 -1.61 -6.51 3.35
N GLU A 203 -0.81 -5.44 3.31
CA GLU A 203 -1.05 -4.28 2.47
C GLU A 203 -0.99 -4.65 0.98
N VAL A 204 -0.06 -5.52 0.58
CA VAL A 204 0.04 -6.03 -0.79
C VAL A 204 -1.18 -6.89 -1.14
N LEU A 205 -1.58 -7.81 -0.25
CA LEU A 205 -2.78 -8.62 -0.42
C LEU A 205 -4.04 -7.74 -0.51
N GLY A 206 -4.13 -6.73 0.35
CA GLY A 206 -5.19 -5.74 0.34
C GLY A 206 -5.23 -4.96 -0.98
N ALA A 207 -4.08 -4.55 -1.51
CA ALA A 207 -3.98 -3.88 -2.81
C ALA A 207 -4.49 -4.77 -3.96
N VAL A 208 -4.03 -6.03 -4.04
CA VAL A 208 -4.51 -6.98 -5.06
C VAL A 208 -6.01 -7.23 -4.91
N GLY A 209 -6.46 -7.51 -3.69
CA GLY A 209 -7.87 -7.79 -3.39
C GLY A 209 -8.80 -6.60 -3.61
N SER A 210 -8.28 -5.37 -3.54
CA SER A 210 -9.07 -4.15 -3.75
C SER A 210 -9.59 -3.98 -5.18
N ASN A 211 -8.98 -4.63 -6.17
CA ASN A 211 -9.41 -4.53 -7.58
C ASN A 211 -10.88 -4.94 -7.79
N ARG A 212 -11.44 -5.79 -6.92
CA ARG A 212 -12.88 -6.14 -6.94
C ARG A 212 -13.82 -4.95 -6.68
N LEU A 213 -13.28 -3.84 -6.18
CA LEU A 213 -14.03 -2.61 -5.89
C LEU A 213 -14.04 -1.64 -7.07
N ASP A 214 -13.40 -1.98 -8.21
CA ASP A 214 -13.42 -1.12 -9.39
C ASP A 214 -14.83 -1.05 -9.99
N PRO A 215 -15.50 0.11 -9.96
CA PRO A 215 -16.87 0.24 -10.49
C PRO A 215 -16.96 0.01 -12.00
N GLN A 216 -15.84 0.10 -12.71
CA GLN A 216 -15.77 -0.16 -14.15
C GLN A 216 -15.47 -1.63 -14.48
N GLY A 217 -15.23 -2.48 -13.48
CA GLY A 217 -14.94 -3.90 -13.67
C GLY A 217 -13.70 -4.16 -14.52
N ARG A 218 -12.70 -3.26 -14.47
CA ARG A 218 -11.47 -3.42 -15.25
C ARG A 218 -10.60 -4.56 -14.70
N PRO A 219 -9.82 -5.24 -15.56
CA PRO A 219 -8.83 -6.21 -15.12
C PRO A 219 -7.87 -5.65 -14.07
N ALA A 220 -7.42 -6.46 -13.12
CA ALA A 220 -6.30 -6.13 -12.26
C ALA A 220 -5.01 -6.12 -13.07
N ILE A 221 -4.18 -5.10 -12.90
CA ILE A 221 -2.82 -5.10 -13.41
C ILE A 221 -1.96 -5.85 -12.39
N LEU A 222 -1.23 -6.87 -12.82
CA LEU A 222 -0.20 -7.55 -12.04
C LEU A 222 1.12 -7.43 -12.80
N VAL A 223 2.07 -6.72 -12.22
CA VAL A 223 3.42 -6.60 -12.74
C VAL A 223 4.28 -7.60 -12.02
N VAL A 224 4.84 -8.56 -12.75
CA VAL A 224 5.69 -9.59 -12.17
C VAL A 224 7.07 -9.60 -12.80
N GLU A 225 8.08 -9.87 -11.99
CA GLU A 225 9.39 -10.28 -12.44
C GLU A 225 9.40 -11.81 -12.53
N ARG A 226 9.68 -12.31 -13.74
CA ARG A 226 9.85 -13.73 -14.01
C ARG A 226 11.34 -14.03 -14.18
N PRO A 227 11.95 -14.78 -13.26
CA PRO A 227 13.29 -15.34 -13.46
C PRO A 227 13.28 -16.27 -14.68
N ALA A 228 14.35 -16.24 -15.47
CA ALA A 228 14.53 -17.13 -16.62
C ALA A 228 14.80 -18.59 -16.22
#